data_AF-C5LMS4-F1
#
_entry.id   AF-C5LMS4-F1
#
_cell.length_a   1.000
_cell.length_b   1.000
_cell.length_c   1.000
_cell.angle_alpha   90.00
_cell.angle_beta   90.00
_cell.angle_gamma   90.00
#
_symmetry.space_group_name_H-M   'P 1'
#
loop_
_entity.id
_entity.type
_entity.pdbx_description
1 polymer ?
#
loop_
_entity_poly.entity_id
_entity_poly.type
_entity_poly.pdbx_seq_one_letter_code
_entity_poly.pdbx_strand_id
1 'polypeptide(L)' 'AADVLVAAFSPTYDAEMKDSTFCFIPRGNTPWTRRIFDAIISGCIPVVLSNAIVFPFESLLDWSLFTIKLPESYV' A
#
# COMPACT_ATOMS: atom_id res chain seq x y z
N ALA A 1 -3.52 1.99 17.75
CA ALA A 1 -3.42 0.76 16.94
C ALA A 1 -4.61 0.72 15.99
N ALA A 2 -4.51 1.46 14.89
CA ALA A 2 -5.36 1.20 13.73
C ALA A 2 -4.67 0.10 12.93
N ASP A 3 -5.24 -1.11 12.89
CA ASP A 3 -4.55 -2.24 12.25
C ASP A 3 -4.59 -2.16 10.71
N VAL A 4 -5.55 -1.42 10.15
CA VAL A 4 -5.77 -1.26 8.71
C VAL A 4 -6.27 0.15 8.37
N LEU A 5 -5.55 0.87 7.50
CA LEU A 5 -5.99 2.15 6.94
C LEU A 5 -6.38 2.04 5.46
N VAL A 6 -7.61 2.45 5.14
CA VAL A 6 -8.10 2.65 3.77
C VAL A 6 -8.27 4.15 3.55
N ALA A 7 -7.30 4.77 2.87
CA ALA A 7 -7.17 6.22 2.86
C ALA A 7 -8.26 6.96 2.06
N ALA A 8 -9.17 7.61 2.79
CA ALA A 8 -9.87 8.83 2.38
C ALA A 8 -9.05 10.08 2.81
N PHE A 9 -9.59 11.29 2.66
CA PHE A 9 -8.96 12.50 3.20
C PHE A 9 -8.97 12.44 4.74
N SER A 10 -7.78 12.40 5.35
CA SER A 10 -7.57 12.45 6.80
C SER A 10 -6.58 13.58 7.14
N PRO A 11 -6.89 14.45 8.11
CA PRO A 11 -5.96 15.49 8.57
C PRO A 11 -4.76 14.91 9.35
N THR A 12 -4.83 13.64 9.77
CA THR A 12 -3.83 12.93 10.59
C THR A 12 -3.21 11.74 9.85
N TYR A 13 -3.34 11.70 8.52
CA TYR A 13 -2.89 10.61 7.65
C TYR A 13 -1.48 10.08 7.95
N ASP A 14 -0.49 10.97 8.12
CA ASP A 14 0.89 10.55 8.36
C ASP A 14 1.07 9.86 9.72
N ALA A 15 0.32 10.29 10.74
CA ALA A 15 0.35 9.68 12.06
C ALA A 15 -0.38 8.33 12.06
N GLU A 16 -1.51 8.25 11.36
CA GLU A 16 -2.30 7.02 11.23
C GLU A 16 -1.55 5.95 10.44
N MET A 17 -0.88 6.33 9.34
CA MET A 17 0.01 5.46 8.57
C MET A 17 1.14 4.88 9.43
N LYS A 18 1.79 5.71 10.27
CA LYS A 18 2.89 5.28 11.15
C LYS A 18 2.41 4.38 12.29
N ASP A 19 1.17 4.52 12.74
CA ASP A 19 0.56 3.65 13.75
C ASP A 19 0.01 2.34 13.15
N SER A 20 -0.11 2.27 11.82
CA SER A 20 -0.63 1.10 11.10
C SER A 20 0.46 0.08 10.78
N THR A 21 0.17 -1.20 11.00
CA THR A 21 1.08 -2.29 10.58
C THR A 21 0.88 -2.65 9.11
N PHE A 22 -0.37 -2.66 8.64
CA PHE A 22 -0.72 -3.00 7.26
C PHE A 22 -1.43 -1.84 6.56
N CYS A 23 -0.97 -1.49 5.37
CA CYS A 23 -1.51 -0.39 4.58
C CYS A 23 -2.14 -0.92 3.31
N PHE A 24 -3.45 -0.74 3.19
CA PHE A 24 -4.20 -1.22 2.04
C PHE A 24 -4.00 -0.28 0.85
N ILE A 25 -3.62 -0.87 -0.28
CA ILE A 25 -3.30 -0.19 -1.52
C ILE A 25 -4.24 -0.73 -2.60
N PRO A 26 -5.47 -0.19 -2.69
CA PRO A 26 -6.39 -0.52 -3.77
C PRO A 26 -5.89 0.07 -5.10
N ARG A 27 -6.31 -0.56 -6.19
CA ARG A 27 -6.06 -0.05 -7.54
C ARG A 27 -6.61 1.38 -7.69
N GLY A 28 -5.77 2.28 -8.21
CA GLY A 28 -6.17 3.61 -8.62
C GLY A 28 -6.65 3.67 -10.07
N ASN A 29 -6.90 4.89 -10.56
CA ASN A 29 -7.21 5.11 -11.98
C ASN A 29 -6.00 4.90 -12.89
N THR A 30 -4.80 4.88 -12.32
CA THR A 30 -3.54 4.62 -12.99
C THR A 30 -2.87 3.39 -12.36
N PRO A 31 -1.95 2.72 -13.08
CA PRO A 31 -1.22 1.56 -12.55
C PRO A 31 -0.18 1.92 -11.48
N TRP A 32 -0.06 3.20 -11.14
CA TRP A 32 0.84 3.75 -10.13
C TRP A 32 0.03 4.39 -9.02
N THR A 33 0.50 4.32 -7.78
CA THR A 33 -0.16 5.02 -6.67
C THR A 33 0.85 5.54 -5.67
N ARG A 34 0.61 6.77 -5.20
CA ARG A 34 1.41 7.40 -4.13
C ARG A 34 1.39 6.57 -2.84
N ARG A 35 0.31 5.82 -2.59
CA ARG A 35 0.13 5.00 -1.38
C ARG A 35 1.25 3.97 -1.18
N ILE A 36 1.88 3.49 -2.25
CA ILE A 36 3.05 2.60 -2.15
C ILE A 36 4.22 3.32 -1.47
N PHE A 37 4.51 4.55 -1.90
CA PHE A 37 5.60 5.33 -1.32
C PHE A 37 5.29 5.74 0.12
N ASP A 38 4.05 6.14 0.40
CA ASP A 38 3.64 6.51 1.75
C ASP A 38 3.75 5.31 2.71
N ALA A 39 3.37 4.10 2.26
CA ALA A 39 3.53 2.87 3.05
C ALA A 39 5.01 2.56 3.34
N ILE A 40 5.89 2.68 2.33
CA ILE A 40 7.33 2.48 2.53
C ILE A 40 7.91 3.50 3.51
N ILE A 41 7.59 4.78 3.34
CA ILE A 41 8.14 5.86 4.18
C ILE A 41 7.63 5.77 5.63
N SER A 42 6.39 5.32 5.82
CA SER A 42 5.82 5.11 7.15
C SER A 42 6.28 3.81 7.81
N GLY A 43 6.93 2.89 7.08
CA GLY A 43 7.31 1.57 7.59
C GLY A 43 6.13 0.59 7.68
N CYS A 44 5.04 0.90 7.02
CA CYS A 44 3.83 0.09 6.98
C CYS A 44 3.91 -0.98 5.89
N ILE A 45 3.50 -2.22 6.20
CA ILE A 45 3.55 -3.34 5.25
C ILE A 45 2.50 -3.15 4.15
N PRO A 46 2.89 -3.03 2.86
CA PRO A 46 1.94 -2.80 1.78
C PRO A 46 1.09 -4.05 1.50
N VAL A 47 -0.24 -3.88 1.54
CA VAL A 47 -1.23 -4.87 1.11
C VAL A 47 -1.85 -4.41 -0.20
N VAL A 48 -1.46 -5.05 -1.29
CA VAL A 48 -1.74 -4.62 -2.65
C VAL A 48 -2.97 -5.35 -3.19
N LEU A 49 -4.05 -4.60 -3.41
CA LEU A 49 -5.30 -5.08 -4.03
C LEU A 49 -5.36 -4.63 -5.48
N SER A 50 -4.51 -5.21 -6.32
CA SER A 50 -4.47 -4.92 -7.75
C SER A 50 -3.67 -5.96 -8.51
N ASN A 51 -4.24 -6.46 -9.61
CA ASN A 51 -3.54 -7.38 -10.51
C ASN A 51 -2.59 -6.64 -11.46
N ALA A 52 -2.91 -5.39 -11.80
CA ALA A 52 -2.21 -4.59 -12.81
C ALA A 52 -1.41 -3.42 -12.22
N ILE A 53 -1.03 -3.50 -10.93
CA ILE A 53 -0.13 -2.50 -10.35
C ILE A 53 1.27 -2.68 -10.92
N VAL A 54 1.94 -1.57 -11.18
CA VAL A 54 3.37 -1.56 -11.49
C VAL A 54 4.08 -0.97 -10.29
N PHE A 55 5.03 -1.71 -9.74
CA PHE A 55 5.79 -1.26 -8.59
C PHE A 55 6.97 -0.39 -9.01
N PRO A 56 7.35 0.59 -8.18
CA PRO A 56 8.56 1.34 -8.42
C PRO A 56 9.79 0.43 -8.21
N PHE A 57 10.79 0.57 -9.09
CA PHE A 57 12.05 -0.17 -9.00
C PHE A 57 11.92 -1.71 -8.99
N GLU A 58 10.96 -2.28 -9.74
CA GLU A 58 10.81 -3.75 -9.86
C GLU A 58 12.08 -4.49 -10.29
N SER A 59 12.99 -3.83 -11.01
CA SER A 59 14.27 -4.43 -11.41
C SER A 59 15.31 -4.49 -10.29
N LEU A 60 15.11 -3.73 -9.21
CA LEU A 60 16.05 -3.61 -8.09
C LEU A 60 15.50 -4.21 -6.79
N LEU A 61 14.18 -4.16 -6.60
CA LEU A 61 13.51 -4.60 -5.38
C LEU A 61 12.57 -5.78 -5.67
N ASP A 62 12.74 -6.86 -4.93
CA ASP A 62 11.78 -7.97 -4.93
C ASP A 62 10.61 -7.66 -3.99
N TRP A 63 9.52 -7.20 -4.58
CA TRP A 63 8.29 -6.83 -3.87
C TRP A 63 7.62 -7.99 -3.17
N SER A 64 7.93 -9.25 -3.53
CA SER A 64 7.36 -10.41 -2.85
C SER A 64 7.87 -10.60 -1.42
N LEU A 65 9.03 -9.99 -1.08
CA LEU A 65 9.65 -10.14 0.22
C LEU A 65 9.00 -9.28 1.31
N PHE A 66 8.36 -8.17 0.93
CA PHE A 66 7.88 -7.17 1.88
C PHE A 66 6.46 -6.67 1.58
N THR A 67 5.74 -7.30 0.65
CA THR A 67 4.33 -6.96 0.38
C THR A 67 3.44 -8.18 0.35
N ILE A 68 2.16 -7.96 0.64
CA ILE A 68 1.11 -8.95 0.52
C ILE A 68 0.26 -8.59 -0.69
N LYS A 69 0.27 -9.42 -1.74
CA LYS A 69 -0.54 -9.19 -2.93
C LYS A 69 -1.82 -10.01 -2.86
N LEU A 70 -2.95 -9.31 -2.82
CA LEU A 70 -4.29 -9.90 -2.85
C LEU A 70 -4.90 -9.67 -4.24
N PRO A 71 -5.32 -10.74 -4.95
CA PRO A 71 -6.01 -10.61 -6.22
C PRO A 71 -7.31 -9.83 -6.06
N GLU A 72 -7.67 -9.02 -7.06
CA GLU A 72 -8.94 -8.27 -7.04
C GLU A 72 -10.17 -9.20 -6.92
N SER A 73 -10.08 -10.47 -7.31
CA SER A 73 -11.18 -11.44 -7.21
C SER A 73 -11.59 -11.79 -5.78
N TYR A 74 -10.82 -11.39 -4.77
CA TYR A 74 -11.14 -11.60 -3.36
C TYR A 74 -12.09 -10.53 -2.78
N VAL A 75 -12.34 -9.44 -3.51
CA VAL A 75 -13.17 -8.29 -3.10
C VAL A 75 -14.37 -8.13 -4.02
#